data_AF-A0A9X1L9V5-F1
#
_entry.id   AF-A0A9X1L9V5-F1
#
_cell.length_a   1.000
_cell.length_b   1.000
_cell.length_c   1.000
_cell.angle_alpha   90.00
_cell.angle_beta   90.00
_cell.angle_gamma   90.00
#
_symmetry.space_group_name_H-M   'P 1'
#
loop_
_entity.id
_entity.type
_entity.pdbx_description
1 polymer ?
#
loop_
_entity_poly.entity_id
_entity_poly.type
_entity_poly.pdbx_seq_one_letter_code
_entity_poly.pdbx_strand_id
1 'polypeptide(L)' 'MRPLALSLALLSLAALPAAAETRRQPSPAQQAQQERMRQCSATARQQGLRADPRKAFMKECLAKRAAG' A
#
# COMPACT_ATOMS: atom_id res chain seq x y z
N MET A 1 19.05 5.23 1.51
CA MET A 1 19.99 5.64 2.57
C MET A 1 20.10 4.51 3.59
N ARG A 2 20.89 3.47 3.32
CA ARG A 2 21.09 2.33 4.23
C ARG A 2 22.22 2.68 5.20
N PRO A 3 22.02 2.77 6.52
CA PRO A 3 23.14 2.96 7.41
C PRO A 3 23.91 1.65 7.54
N LEU A 4 25.04 1.60 6.83
CA LEU A 4 26.17 0.71 7.11
C LEU A 4 26.86 1.21 8.38
N ALA A 5 26.46 0.64 9.52
CA ALA A 5 27.19 0.63 10.80
C ALA A 5 26.53 -0.49 11.63
N LEU A 6 26.93 -1.75 11.51
CA LEU A 6 28.19 -2.33 12.01
C LEU A 6 28.39 -2.03 13.50
N SER A 7 27.95 -2.94 14.38
CA SER A 7 28.74 -3.39 15.54
C SER A 7 28.19 -4.70 16.11
N LEU A 8 29.12 -5.64 16.30
CA LEU A 8 29.02 -7.08 16.53
C LEU A 8 28.41 -7.49 17.88
N ALA A 9 27.55 -8.53 17.84
CA ALA A 9 27.40 -9.66 18.80
C ALA A 9 26.08 -10.37 18.44
N LEU A 10 25.91 -11.68 18.22
CA LEU A 10 26.66 -12.87 18.58
C LEU A 10 26.48 -13.95 17.49
N LEU A 11 27.49 -14.80 17.38
CA LEU A 11 27.50 -16.06 16.65
C LEU A 11 26.61 -17.09 17.41
N SER A 12 25.39 -17.40 16.95
CA SER A 12 24.61 -18.59 17.37
C SER A 12 23.37 -18.83 16.50
N LEU A 13 23.15 -20.12 16.20
CA LEU A 13 22.03 -20.77 15.53
C LEU A 13 21.97 -20.71 13.99
N ALA A 14 22.52 -21.77 13.41
CA ALA A 14 22.18 -22.31 12.12
C ALA A 14 20.65 -22.34 11.89
N ALA A 15 20.26 -22.02 10.65
CA ALA A 15 18.92 -22.13 10.09
C ALA A 15 17.84 -21.23 10.73
N LEU A 16 17.99 -19.90 10.59
CA LEU A 16 16.79 -19.11 10.31
C LEU A 16 16.38 -19.49 8.88
N PRO A 17 15.11 -19.89 8.63
CA PRO A 17 14.65 -19.90 7.26
C PRO A 17 14.91 -18.48 6.77
N ALA A 18 15.41 -18.35 5.54
CA ALA A 18 15.22 -17.11 4.81
C ALA A 18 13.82 -16.65 5.18
N ALA A 19 13.70 -15.44 5.74
CA ALA A 19 12.41 -14.79 5.70
C ALA A 19 12.10 -14.72 4.20
N ALA A 20 11.49 -15.77 3.68
CA ALA A 20 10.46 -15.71 2.69
C ALA A 20 9.47 -14.76 3.35
N GLU A 21 9.78 -13.48 3.21
CA GLU A 21 8.84 -12.41 3.15
C GLU A 21 7.79 -12.99 2.22
N THR A 22 6.72 -13.51 2.83
CA THR A 22 5.63 -14.10 2.11
C THR A 22 5.18 -12.98 1.19
N ARG A 23 5.58 -13.06 -0.08
CA ARG A 23 5.13 -12.14 -1.11
C ARG A 23 3.67 -12.48 -1.24
N ARG A 24 2.86 -11.88 -0.37
CA ARG A 24 1.41 -11.88 -0.43
C ARG A 24 1.09 -11.15 -1.72
N GLN A 25 0.99 -11.93 -2.79
CA GLN A 25 0.43 -11.46 -4.03
C GLN A 25 -0.94 -10.87 -3.69
N PRO A 26 -1.20 -9.61 -4.09
CA PRO A 26 -2.50 -9.02 -3.84
C PRO A 26 -3.55 -9.91 -4.50
N SER A 27 -4.55 -10.31 -3.72
CA SER A 27 -5.70 -11.03 -4.27
C SER A 27 -6.36 -10.21 -5.38
N PRO A 28 -7.13 -10.84 -6.29
CA PRO A 28 -7.86 -10.12 -7.33
C PRO A 28 -8.72 -8.97 -6.78
N ALA A 29 -9.30 -9.15 -5.58
CA ALA A 29 -10.05 -8.10 -4.89
C ALA A 29 -9.18 -6.91 -4.47
N GLN A 30 -7.97 -7.17 -3.96
CA GLN A 30 -7.00 -6.13 -3.61
C GLN A 30 -6.45 -5.40 -4.85
N GLN A 31 -6.26 -6.12 -5.96
CA GLN A 31 -5.86 -5.52 -7.24
C GLN A 31 -6.95 -4.58 -7.76
N ALA A 32 -8.21 -5.03 -7.77
CA ALA A 32 -9.35 -4.21 -8.16
C ALA A 32 -9.51 -2.96 -7.27
N GLN A 33 -9.25 -3.08 -5.96
CA GLN A 33 -9.23 -1.93 -5.04
C GLN A 33 -8.12 -0.94 -5.41
N GLN A 34 -6.91 -1.43 -5.70
CA GLN A 34 -5.79 -0.56 -6.09
C GLN A 34 -6.03 0.18 -7.40
N GLU A 35 -6.57 -0.50 -8.41
CA GLU A 35 -6.91 0.12 -9.70
C GLU A 35 -7.95 1.22 -9.52
N ARG A 36 -8.98 0.96 -8.72
CA ARG A 36 -9.99 1.96 -8.37
C ARG A 36 -9.39 3.17 -7.65
N MET A 37 -8.50 2.96 -6.67
CA MET A 37 -7.82 4.08 -6.00
C MET A 37 -7.02 4.95 -6.97
N ARG A 38 -6.39 4.35 -7.98
CA ARG A 38 -5.66 5.07 -9.02
C ARG A 38 -6.60 5.89 -9.90
N GLN A 39 -7.69 5.28 -10.37
CA GLN A 39 -8.70 5.96 -11.18
C GLN A 39 -9.33 7.13 -10.42
N CYS A 40 -9.80 6.88 -9.19
CA CYS A 40 -10.30 7.89 -8.29
C CYS A 40 -9.31 9.06 -8.16
N SER A 41 -8.03 8.78 -7.88
CA SER A 41 -7.02 9.83 -7.75
C SER A 41 -6.78 10.62 -9.04
N ALA A 42 -6.84 9.97 -10.20
CA ALA A 42 -6.72 10.62 -11.50
C ALA A 42 -7.91 11.56 -11.76
N THR A 43 -9.13 11.09 -11.53
CA THR A 43 -10.34 11.90 -11.65
C THR A 43 -10.32 13.10 -10.71
N ALA A 44 -9.90 12.92 -9.45
CA ALA A 44 -9.77 14.04 -8.50
C ALA A 44 -8.80 15.11 -9.01
N ARG A 45 -7.69 14.70 -9.64
CA ARG A 45 -6.71 15.62 -10.23
C ARG A 45 -7.25 16.33 -11.48
N GLN A 46 -7.95 15.60 -12.35
CA GLN A 46 -8.61 16.17 -13.54
C GLN A 46 -9.67 17.21 -13.16
N GLN A 47 -10.39 16.98 -12.08
CA GLN A 47 -11.36 17.92 -11.52
C GLN A 47 -10.71 19.05 -10.69
N GLY A 48 -9.39 19.08 -10.55
CA GLY A 48 -8.68 20.09 -9.78
C GLY A 48 -8.96 20.04 -8.26
N LEU A 49 -9.50 18.94 -7.75
CA LEU A 49 -9.84 18.79 -6.34
C LEU A 49 -8.56 18.73 -5.49
N ARG A 50 -8.51 19.55 -4.44
CA ARG A 50 -7.41 19.62 -3.48
C ARG A 50 -7.95 19.61 -2.05
N ALA A 51 -7.09 19.33 -1.08
CA ALA A 51 -7.41 19.33 0.36
C ALA A 51 -8.71 18.59 0.70
N ASP A 52 -9.67 19.25 1.35
CA ASP A 52 -10.94 18.67 1.79
C ASP A 52 -11.84 18.17 0.65
N PRO A 53 -12.08 18.94 -0.44
CA PRO A 53 -12.81 18.45 -1.61
C PRO A 53 -12.28 17.13 -2.17
N ARG A 54 -10.94 16.96 -2.23
CA ARG A 54 -10.34 15.71 -2.69
C ARG A 54 -10.61 14.54 -1.75
N LYS A 55 -10.57 14.78 -0.43
CA LYS A 55 -10.83 13.75 0.58
C LYS A 55 -12.29 13.30 0.53
N ALA A 56 -13.22 14.24 0.44
CA ALA A 56 -14.65 13.95 0.30
C ALA A 56 -14.91 13.10 -0.96
N PHE A 57 -14.37 13.54 -2.10
CA PHE A 57 -14.46 12.79 -3.35
C PHE A 57 -13.80 11.40 -3.27
N MET A 58 -12.64 11.25 -2.62
CA MET A 58 -12.06 9.91 -2.39
C MET A 58 -12.95 9.00 -1.57
N LYS A 59 -13.58 9.52 -0.51
CA LYS A 59 -14.48 8.71 0.33
C LYS A 59 -15.68 8.23 -0.47
N GLU A 60 -16.33 9.11 -1.23
CA GLU A 60 -17.42 8.70 -2.12
C GLU A 60 -16.96 7.75 -3.23
N CYS A 61 -15.84 8.07 -3.87
CA CYS A 61 -15.29 7.29 -4.98
C CYS A 61 -14.87 5.88 -4.55
N LEU A 62 -14.51 5.67 -3.27
CA LEU A 62 -14.10 4.37 -2.71
C LEU A 62 -15.22 3.65 -1.91
N ALA A 63 -16.24 4.36 -1.44
CA ALA A 63 -17.34 3.79 -0.65
C ALA A 63 -18.12 2.68 -1.36
N LYS A 64 -18.32 2.77 -2.69
CA LYS A 64 -19.13 1.80 -3.49
C LYS A 64 -18.71 0.31 -3.45
N ARG A 65 -17.65 -0.08 -2.72
CA ARG A 65 -17.30 -1.50 -2.44
C ARG A 65 -16.68 -1.74 -1.04
N ALA A 66 -16.61 -0.73 -0.17
CA ALA A 66 -16.15 -0.91 1.21
C ALA A 66 -17.33 -1.17 2.17
N ALA A 67 -18.55 -0.88 1.73
CA ALA A 67 -19.79 -1.38 2.30
C ALA A 67 -20.26 -2.55 1.43
N GLY A 68 -19.85 -3.77 1.79
CA GLY A 68 -20.13 -5.01 1.06
C GLY A 68 -18.93 -5.94 1.06
#